data_AF-A0A1Z7Z1C0-F1
#
_entry.id   AF-A0A1Z7Z1C0-F1
#
_cell.length_a   1.000
_cell.length_b   1.000
_cell.length_c   1.000
_cell.angle_alpha   90.00
_cell.angle_beta   90.00
_cell.angle_gamma   90.00
#
_symmetry.space_group_name_H-M   'P 1'
#
loop_
_entity.id
_entity.type
_entity.pdbx_description
1 polymer ?
#
loop_
_entity_poly.entity_id
_entity_poly.type
_entity_poly.pdbx_seq_one_letter_code
_entity_poly.pdbx_strand_id
1 'polypeptide(L)'
;MKRINEYKKLFGVENEVELKTLKKSYRNLVKEWHPDKFQNGDALQEEAEINSRKIIDGYHFLVSIAPETKHSNLVGYTETITSSDIADYKHKGLLLEITFLDGTTYEYFGVTKQVYMKMINSNKLNRFAKRTIYPNYTYRMSKRTLEEAQ
;
A
#
# COMPACT_ATOMS: atom_id res chain seq x y z
N MET A 1 -9.93 -5.39 4.96
CA MET A 1 -9.91 -3.92 5.17
C MET A 1 -10.71 -3.28 4.03
N LYS A 2 -11.63 -2.34 4.31
CA LYS A 2 -12.59 -1.83 3.30
C LYS A 2 -11.93 -1.39 1.98
N ARG A 3 -10.89 -0.55 2.05
CA ARG A 3 -10.14 -0.06 0.87
C ARG A 3 -9.54 -1.17 0.00
N ILE A 4 -8.91 -2.18 0.60
CA ILE A 4 -8.32 -3.31 -0.15
C ILE A 4 -9.41 -4.08 -0.90
N ASN A 5 -10.54 -4.33 -0.22
CA ASN A 5 -11.65 -5.08 -0.80
C ASN A 5 -12.33 -4.27 -1.93
N GLU A 6 -12.46 -2.96 -1.77
CA GLU A 6 -12.97 -2.05 -2.80
C GLU A 6 -12.10 -2.07 -4.06
N TYR A 7 -10.77 -1.97 -3.93
CA TYR A 7 -9.88 -2.08 -5.08
C TYR A 7 -9.90 -3.47 -5.69
N LYS A 8 -9.87 -4.55 -4.88
CA LYS A 8 -10.00 -5.91 -5.42
C LYS A 8 -11.28 -6.07 -6.25
N LYS A 9 -12.41 -5.55 -5.76
CA LYS A 9 -13.68 -5.56 -6.48
C LYS A 9 -13.62 -4.75 -7.78
N LEU A 10 -13.00 -3.56 -7.75
CA LEU A 10 -12.81 -2.71 -8.93
C LEU A 10 -12.06 -3.43 -10.05
N PHE A 11 -11.04 -4.21 -9.69
CA PHE A 11 -10.21 -4.94 -10.66
C PHE A 11 -10.69 -6.35 -10.99
N GLY A 12 -11.80 -6.81 -10.39
CA GLY A 12 -12.31 -8.18 -10.56
C GLY A 12 -11.40 -9.25 -9.94
N VAL A 13 -10.68 -8.91 -8.87
CA VAL A 13 -9.79 -9.83 -8.15
C VAL A 13 -10.58 -10.54 -7.05
N GLU A 14 -10.90 -11.82 -7.26
CA GLU A 14 -11.59 -12.65 -6.27
C GLU A 14 -10.63 -13.25 -5.24
N ASN A 15 -9.42 -13.61 -5.68
CA ASN A 15 -8.43 -14.35 -4.88
C ASN A 15 -7.19 -13.48 -4.56
N GLU A 16 -6.01 -14.07 -4.67
CA GLU A 16 -4.74 -13.34 -4.58
C GLU A 16 -4.56 -12.41 -5.78
N VAL A 17 -3.78 -11.34 -5.55
CA VAL A 17 -3.49 -10.34 -6.59
C VAL A 17 -2.37 -10.88 -7.47
N GLU A 18 -2.69 -11.29 -8.69
CA GLU A 18 -1.71 -11.65 -9.72
C GLU A 18 -1.40 -10.42 -10.58
N LEU A 19 -0.13 -10.08 -10.78
CA LEU A 19 0.25 -8.84 -11.47
C LEU A 19 -0.17 -8.83 -12.94
N LYS A 20 -0.13 -10.00 -13.59
CA LYS A 20 -0.48 -10.13 -15.01
C LYS A 20 -1.96 -9.81 -15.27
N THR A 21 -2.86 -10.37 -14.46
CA THR A 21 -4.31 -10.14 -14.58
C THR A 21 -4.67 -8.72 -14.14
N LEU A 22 -4.05 -8.23 -13.06
CA LEU A 22 -4.21 -6.85 -12.60
C LEU A 22 -3.81 -5.84 -13.68
N LYS A 23 -2.65 -6.01 -14.33
CA LYS A 23 -2.18 -5.14 -15.42
C LYS A 23 -3.09 -5.18 -16.64
N LYS A 24 -3.67 -6.35 -16.96
CA LYS A 24 -4.68 -6.46 -18.03
C LYS A 24 -5.95 -5.69 -17.68
N SER A 25 -6.48 -5.88 -16.47
CA SER A 25 -7.68 -5.21 -15.97
C SER A 25 -7.49 -3.68 -15.93
N TYR A 26 -6.34 -3.21 -15.45
CA TYR A 26 -5.96 -1.79 -15.46
C TYR A 26 -6.02 -1.16 -16.85
N ARG A 27 -5.39 -1.77 -17.86
CA ARG A 27 -5.41 -1.22 -19.23
C ARG A 27 -6.83 -1.13 -19.81
N ASN A 28 -7.68 -2.10 -19.49
CA ASN A 28 -9.07 -2.11 -19.95
C ASN A 28 -9.86 -0.98 -19.28
N LEU A 29 -9.75 -0.84 -17.95
CA LEU A 29 -10.44 0.19 -17.17
C LEU A 29 -9.99 1.61 -17.55
N VAL A 30 -8.68 1.82 -17.73
CA VAL A 30 -8.16 3.13 -18.18
C VAL A 30 -8.69 3.48 -19.56
N LYS A 31 -8.75 2.52 -20.50
CA LYS A 31 -9.34 2.76 -21.83
C LYS A 31 -10.83 3.08 -21.77
N GLU A 32 -11.55 2.47 -20.83
CA GLU A 32 -12.98 2.68 -20.65
C GLU A 32 -13.29 4.07 -20.08
N TRP A 33 -12.51 4.51 -19.09
CA TRP A 33 -12.72 5.71 -18.29
C TRP A 33 -11.72 6.84 -18.60
N HIS A 34 -11.05 6.81 -19.75
CA HIS A 34 -10.12 7.86 -20.13
C HIS A 34 -10.87 9.18 -20.36
N PRO A 35 -10.43 10.31 -19.76
CA PRO A 35 -11.09 11.61 -19.94
C PRO A 35 -11.29 12.01 -21.41
N ASP A 36 -10.31 11.74 -22.29
CA ASP A 36 -10.39 12.02 -23.73
C ASP A 36 -11.55 11.33 -24.46
N LYS A 37 -12.20 10.32 -23.85
CA LYS A 37 -13.36 9.64 -24.43
C LYS A 37 -14.65 10.46 -24.26
N PHE A 38 -14.66 11.45 -23.38
CA PHE A 38 -15.82 12.27 -23.03
C PHE A 38 -15.57 13.71 -23.47
N GLN A 39 -16.54 14.31 -24.16
CA GLN A 39 -16.40 15.67 -24.66
C GLN A 39 -16.69 16.70 -23.55
N ASN A 40 -16.19 17.93 -23.72
CA ASN A 40 -16.47 18.99 -22.76
C ASN A 40 -17.98 19.24 -22.64
N GLY A 41 -18.53 19.03 -21.44
CA GLY A 41 -19.96 19.16 -21.16
C GLY A 41 -20.73 17.83 -21.16
N ASP A 42 -20.06 16.69 -21.37
CA ASP A 42 -20.66 15.38 -21.13
C ASP A 42 -20.98 15.21 -19.65
N ALA A 43 -22.18 14.71 -19.35
CA ALA A 43 -22.58 14.38 -17.97
C ALA A 43 -21.65 13.36 -17.30
N LEU A 44 -20.92 12.57 -18.09
CA LEU A 44 -20.00 11.54 -17.65
C LEU A 44 -18.55 12.04 -17.48
N GLN A 45 -18.23 13.29 -17.84
CA GLN A 45 -16.86 13.81 -17.76
C GLN A 45 -16.35 13.83 -16.32
N GLU A 46 -17.13 14.36 -15.39
CA GLU A 46 -16.79 14.38 -13.96
C GLU A 46 -16.67 12.96 -13.39
N GLU A 47 -17.55 12.05 -13.81
CA GLU A 47 -17.52 10.65 -13.40
C GLU A 47 -16.26 9.94 -13.92
N ALA A 48 -15.83 10.22 -15.15
CA ALA A 48 -14.63 9.68 -15.75
C ALA A 48 -13.36 10.16 -15.05
N GLU A 49 -13.28 11.43 -14.63
CA GLU A 49 -12.17 11.92 -13.83
C GLU A 49 -12.07 11.23 -12.47
N ILE A 50 -13.21 11.06 -11.79
CA ILE A 50 -13.27 10.37 -10.50
C ILE A 50 -12.87 8.89 -10.66
N ASN A 51 -13.39 8.21 -11.68
CA ASN A 51 -13.10 6.79 -11.90
C ASN A 51 -11.66 6.57 -12.36
N SER A 52 -11.14 7.36 -13.29
CA SER A 52 -9.73 7.25 -13.72
C SER A 52 -8.77 7.42 -12.55
N ARG A 53 -8.99 8.40 -11.67
CA ARG A 53 -8.20 8.58 -10.44
C ARG A 53 -8.29 7.37 -9.53
N LYS A 54 -9.50 6.84 -9.28
CA LYS A 54 -9.69 5.63 -8.46
C LYS A 54 -9.01 4.39 -9.06
N ILE A 55 -9.05 4.22 -10.38
CA ILE A 55 -8.41 3.12 -11.10
C ILE A 55 -6.88 3.21 -10.94
N ILE A 56 -6.29 4.37 -11.19
CA ILE A 56 -4.84 4.58 -11.04
C ILE A 56 -4.40 4.29 -9.61
N ASP A 57 -5.10 4.89 -8.63
CA ASP A 57 -4.76 4.76 -7.21
C ASP A 57 -4.92 3.31 -6.72
N GLY A 58 -5.99 2.64 -7.14
CA GLY A 58 -6.24 1.23 -6.83
C GLY A 58 -5.23 0.28 -7.47
N TYR A 59 -4.81 0.55 -8.71
CA TYR A 59 -3.79 -0.25 -9.40
C TYR A 59 -2.46 -0.19 -8.66
N HIS A 60 -1.93 1.02 -8.41
CA HIS A 60 -0.66 1.19 -7.70
C HIS A 60 -0.72 0.60 -6.30
N PHE A 61 -1.84 0.75 -5.60
CA PHE A 61 -2.05 0.14 -4.30
C PHE A 61 -1.98 -1.39 -4.36
N LEU A 62 -2.76 -2.04 -5.25
CA LEU A 62 -2.79 -3.51 -5.35
C LEU A 62 -1.44 -4.09 -5.79
N VAL A 63 -0.74 -3.44 -6.73
CA VAL A 63 0.63 -3.81 -7.11
C VAL A 63 1.53 -3.79 -5.87
N SER A 64 1.50 -2.71 -5.08
CA SER A 64 2.40 -2.56 -3.92
C SER A 64 2.23 -3.60 -2.81
N ILE A 65 1.09 -4.30 -2.76
CA ILE A 65 0.81 -5.36 -1.78
C ILE A 65 0.75 -6.77 -2.38
N ALA A 66 0.93 -6.91 -3.70
CA ALA A 66 0.86 -8.18 -4.40
C ALA A 66 1.95 -9.16 -3.90
N PRO A 67 1.67 -10.47 -3.82
CA PRO A 67 2.67 -11.46 -3.41
C PRO A 67 3.96 -11.40 -4.23
N GLU A 68 3.84 -11.22 -5.55
CA GLU A 68 4.98 -11.09 -6.47
C GLU A 68 5.87 -9.89 -6.10
N THR A 69 5.27 -8.72 -5.84
CA THR A 69 6.00 -7.50 -5.42
C THR A 69 6.61 -7.64 -4.02
N LYS A 70 5.93 -8.34 -3.11
CA LYS A 70 6.50 -8.64 -1.80
C LYS A 70 7.69 -9.58 -1.90
N HIS A 71 7.61 -10.59 -2.76
CA HIS A 71 8.69 -11.53 -2.98
C HIS A 71 9.91 -10.84 -3.58
N SER A 72 9.73 -9.97 -4.58
CA SER A 72 10.85 -9.21 -5.18
C SER A 72 11.55 -8.30 -4.17
N ASN A 73 10.82 -7.78 -3.19
CA ASN A 73 11.34 -6.84 -2.19
C ASN A 73 11.70 -7.51 -0.86
N LEU A 74 11.57 -8.83 -0.75
CA LEU A 74 11.66 -9.55 0.52
C LEU A 74 13.02 -9.40 1.20
N VAL A 75 14.10 -9.43 0.41
CA VAL A 75 15.47 -9.29 0.92
C VAL A 75 15.66 -7.93 1.58
N GLY A 76 15.36 -6.85 0.85
CA GLY A 76 15.49 -5.48 1.38
C GLY A 76 14.56 -5.22 2.56
N TYR A 77 13.33 -5.76 2.52
CA TYR A 77 12.42 -5.68 3.66
C TYR A 77 13.01 -6.35 4.91
N THR A 78 13.50 -7.58 4.75
CA THR A 78 14.07 -8.38 5.85
C THR A 78 15.29 -7.69 6.46
N GLU A 79 16.15 -7.11 5.63
CA GLU A 79 17.32 -6.34 6.07
C GLU A 79 16.89 -5.12 6.91
N THR A 80 15.98 -4.29 6.41
CA THR A 80 15.44 -3.14 7.15
C THR A 80 14.87 -3.57 8.50
N ILE A 81 13.93 -4.53 8.53
CA ILE A 81 13.25 -4.86 9.79
C ILE A 81 14.14 -5.59 10.79
N THR A 82 15.28 -6.13 10.35
CA THR A 82 16.22 -6.86 11.20
C THR A 82 17.30 -5.94 11.75
N SER A 83 17.86 -5.09 10.90
CA SER A 83 19.09 -4.34 11.15
C SER A 83 18.85 -2.86 11.47
N SER A 84 17.72 -2.28 11.05
CA SER A 84 17.41 -0.86 11.27
C SER A 84 16.47 -0.68 12.46
N ASP A 85 16.77 0.30 13.31
CA ASP A 85 15.84 0.73 14.36
C ASP A 85 14.74 1.65 13.80
N ILE A 86 13.61 1.70 14.49
CA ILE A 86 12.50 2.61 14.20
C ILE A 86 12.91 4.05 14.54
N ALA A 87 12.81 4.93 13.55
CA ALA A 87 13.08 6.36 13.65
C ALA A 87 11.82 7.17 14.02
N ASP A 88 10.69 6.88 13.37
CA ASP A 88 9.40 7.54 13.60
C ASP A 88 8.25 6.56 13.32
N TYR A 89 7.07 6.85 13.86
CA TYR A 89 5.87 6.08 13.60
C TYR A 89 4.60 6.93 13.72
N LYS A 90 3.61 6.65 12.86
CA LYS A 90 2.32 7.34 12.85
C LYS A 90 1.18 6.35 12.70
N HIS A 91 0.13 6.53 13.49
CA HIS A 91 -1.05 5.68 13.42
C HIS A 91 -2.29 6.50 13.08
N LYS A 92 -3.03 6.09 12.04
CA LYS A 92 -4.30 6.70 11.64
C LYS A 92 -5.31 5.63 11.25
N GLY A 93 -6.38 5.51 12.04
CA GLY A 93 -7.43 4.51 11.81
C GLY A 93 -6.90 3.09 11.98
N LEU A 94 -6.66 2.39 10.87
CA LEU A 94 -6.09 1.03 10.83
C LEU A 94 -4.73 0.97 10.13
N LEU A 95 -4.13 2.11 9.85
CA LEU A 95 -2.84 2.23 9.17
C LEU A 95 -1.78 2.63 10.19
N LEU A 96 -0.72 1.83 10.30
CA LEU A 96 0.49 2.17 11.01
C LEU A 96 1.60 2.43 9.99
N GLU A 97 2.15 3.62 9.97
CA GLU A 97 3.35 3.99 9.22
C GLU A 97 4.56 3.89 10.16
N ILE A 98 5.64 3.27 9.71
CA ILE A 98 6.91 3.17 10.43
C ILE A 98 8.03 3.63 9.50
N THR A 99 8.78 4.63 9.94
CA THR A 99 10.00 5.10 9.31
C THR A 99 11.19 4.50 10.04
N PHE A 100 12.15 3.94 9.29
CA PHE A 100 13.37 3.34 9.82
C PHE A 100 14.57 4.28 9.67
N LEU A 101 15.62 4.06 10.45
CA LEU A 101 16.85 4.86 10.39
C LEU A 101 17.59 4.74 9.05
N ASP A 102 17.35 3.67 8.27
CA ASP A 102 17.87 3.53 6.91
C ASP A 102 17.13 4.38 5.86
N GLY A 103 16.18 5.21 6.29
CA GLY A 103 15.40 6.10 5.44
C GLY A 103 14.24 5.42 4.71
N THR A 104 13.99 4.13 4.93
CA THR A 104 12.80 3.45 4.37
C THR A 104 11.56 3.72 5.24
N THR A 105 10.40 3.75 4.60
CA THR A 105 9.11 3.85 5.28
C THR A 105 8.18 2.74 4.82
N TYR A 106 7.57 2.05 5.79
CA TYR A 106 6.62 0.99 5.54
C TYR A 106 5.27 1.31 6.17
N GLU A 107 4.22 1.01 5.42
CA GLU A 107 2.83 1.04 5.87
C GLU A 107 2.39 -0.38 6.25
N TYR A 108 1.78 -0.52 7.42
CA TYR A 108 1.20 -1.75 7.96
C TYR A 108 -0.31 -1.60 8.11
N PHE A 109 -1.03 -2.49 7.44
CA PHE A 109 -2.46 -2.44 7.27
C PHE A 109 -3.17 -3.35 8.28
N GLY A 110 -4.12 -2.78 9.02
CA GLY A 110 -5.01 -3.51 9.92
C GLY A 110 -4.65 -3.33 11.39
N VAL A 111 -3.58 -2.57 11.69
CA VAL A 111 -3.13 -2.32 13.05
C VAL A 111 -4.18 -1.53 13.80
N THR A 112 -4.78 -2.13 14.82
CA THR A 112 -5.80 -1.46 15.63
C THR A 112 -5.18 -0.46 16.60
N LYS A 113 -5.98 0.51 17.07
CA LYS A 113 -5.56 1.46 18.11
C LYS A 113 -5.03 0.74 19.36
N GLN A 114 -5.62 -0.39 19.74
CA GLN A 114 -5.19 -1.16 20.91
C GLN A 114 -3.77 -1.74 20.73
N VAL A 115 -3.47 -2.29 19.57
CA VAL A 115 -2.13 -2.82 19.26
C VAL A 115 -1.10 -1.69 19.19
N TYR A 116 -1.48 -0.57 18.56
CA TYR A 116 -0.65 0.64 18.53
C TYR A 116 -0.33 1.16 19.94
N MET A 117 -1.32 1.28 20.82
CA MET A 117 -1.11 1.73 22.20
C MET A 117 -0.19 0.78 22.99
N LYS A 118 -0.28 -0.54 22.75
CA LYS A 118 0.66 -1.51 23.34
C LYS A 118 2.08 -1.34 22.81
N MET A 119 2.22 -0.99 21.53
CA MET A 119 3.52 -0.75 20.90
C MET A 119 4.22 0.46 21.52
N ILE A 120 3.55 1.61 21.60
CA ILE A 120 4.18 2.86 22.07
C ILE A 120 4.47 2.86 23.58
N ASN A 121 3.72 2.08 24.36
CA ASN A 121 3.96 1.90 25.79
C ASN A 121 4.98 0.77 26.10
N SER A 122 5.51 0.09 25.08
CA SER A 122 6.52 -0.95 25.27
C SER A 122 7.89 -0.33 25.53
N ASN A 123 8.56 -0.77 26.59
CA ASN A 123 9.95 -0.41 26.88
C ASN A 123 10.93 -0.85 25.78
N LYS A 124 10.51 -1.74 24.85
CA LYS A 124 11.32 -2.23 23.74
C LYS A 124 10.50 -2.16 22.44
N LEU A 125 10.42 -0.97 21.85
CA LEU A 125 9.66 -0.68 20.64
C LEU A 125 10.01 -1.62 19.47
N ASN A 126 11.30 -1.70 19.10
CA ASN A 126 11.76 -2.56 17.99
C ASN A 126 11.44 -4.05 18.22
N ARG A 127 11.60 -4.54 19.47
CA ARG A 127 11.25 -5.92 19.81
C ARG A 127 9.74 -6.19 19.69
N PHE A 128 8.91 -5.22 20.09
CA PHE A 128 7.46 -5.34 19.95
C PHE A 128 7.08 -5.39 18.47
N ALA A 129 7.61 -4.49 17.66
CA ALA A 129 7.32 -4.44 16.23
C ALA A 129 7.74 -5.75 15.52
N LYS A 130 8.94 -6.27 15.81
CA LYS A 130 9.44 -7.55 15.29
C LYS A 130 8.53 -8.75 15.56
N ARG A 131 7.87 -8.78 16.73
CA ARG A 131 7.04 -9.93 17.14
C ARG A 131 5.57 -9.77 16.79
N THR A 132 5.06 -8.54 16.84
CA THR A 132 3.63 -8.27 16.81
C THR A 132 3.20 -7.63 15.50
N ILE A 133 4.05 -6.81 14.89
CA ILE A 133 3.69 -6.03 13.70
C ILE A 133 4.14 -6.73 12.42
N TYR A 134 5.44 -6.91 12.22
CA TYR A 134 6.00 -7.37 10.95
C TYR A 134 5.44 -8.72 10.44
N PRO A 135 5.28 -9.76 11.28
CA PRO A 135 4.79 -11.05 10.80
C PRO A 135 3.26 -11.12 10.61
N ASN A 136 2.49 -10.19 11.19
CA ASN A 136 1.04 -10.35 11.35
C ASN A 136 0.20 -9.41 10.47
N TYR A 137 0.80 -8.39 9.86
CA TYR A 137 0.06 -7.37 9.11
C TYR A 137 0.56 -7.29 7.68
N THR A 138 -0.38 -7.16 6.74
CA THR A 138 -0.08 -6.81 5.36
C THR A 138 0.68 -5.49 5.35
N TYR A 139 1.81 -5.44 4.65
CA TYR A 139 2.61 -4.24 4.53
C TYR A 139 2.90 -3.88 3.07
N ARG A 140 3.33 -2.64 2.86
CA ARG A 140 4.01 -2.17 1.65
C ARG A 140 5.06 -1.11 1.99
N MET A 141 6.05 -0.95 1.14
CA MET A 141 6.93 0.21 1.18
C MET A 141 6.18 1.42 0.62
N SER A 142 6.16 2.55 1.34
CA SER A 142 5.50 3.78 0.90
C SER A 142 6.47 4.84 0.42
N LYS A 143 7.68 4.88 0.99
CA LYS A 143 8.73 5.84 0.65
C LYS A 143 10.11 5.23 0.89
N ARG A 144 11.10 5.71 0.14
CA ARG A 144 12.52 5.57 0.43
C ARG A 144 13.13 6.96 0.33
N THR A 145 13.69 7.47 1.41
CA THR A 145 14.30 8.82 1.43
C THR A 145 15.68 8.83 0.76
N LEU A 146 16.24 7.66 0.44
CA LEU A 146 17.48 7.50 -0.33
C LEU A 146 17.17 7.05 -1.76
N GLU A 147 16.72 8.00 -2.57
CA GLU A 147 16.98 8.05 -4.01
C GLU A 147 17.08 9.54 -4.33
N GLU A 148 18.31 10.07 -4.35
CA GLU A 148 18.60 11.25 -5.15
C GLU A 148 18.17 10.89 -6.57
N ALA A 149 17.18 11.62 -7.08
CA ALA A 149 16.84 11.57 -8.49
C ALA A 149 18.11 11.93 -9.28
N GLN A 150 18.74 10.92 -9.90
CA GLN A 150 19.71 11.11 -10.97
C GLN A 150 18.97 11.20 -12.30
#